data_AF-A0A6M0QSF5-F1
#
_entry.id   AF-A0A6M0QSF5-F1
#
_cell.length_a   1.000
_cell.length_b   1.000
_cell.length_c   1.000
_cell.angle_alpha   90.00
_cell.angle_beta   90.00
_cell.angle_gamma   90.00
#
_symmetry.space_group_name_H-M   'P 1'
#
loop_
_entity.id
_entity.type
_entity.pdbx_description
1 polymer ?
#
loop_
_entity_poly.entity_id
_entity_poly.type
_entity_poly.pdbx_seq_one_letter_code
_entity_poly.pdbx_strand_id
1 'polypeptide(L)'
;MNEAWTIARRFAGNPETWGQRLSRALKLVWWNAKVAVRLAAEAAQRAAARAAKWGALTIPQIRAAIVDLENRDFLGHAGLLELSEAQAALHAAVDSEAAADLDAKRALIASAGGRFCTVIFTKADGTERAMKVQPAALKFHVKGDTATEAGKKATATRAERHPHLLPVWDADKRAPRSVNLATIREIRVNGATHSFRAA
;
A
#
# COMPACT_ATOMS: atom_id res chain seq x y z
N MET A 1 15.98 -29.52 10.01
CA MET A 1 16.77 -30.48 10.81
C MET A 1 17.10 -29.97 12.21
N ASN A 2 17.57 -28.73 12.38
CA ASN A 2 17.90 -28.16 13.69
C ASN A 2 16.73 -28.20 14.69
N GLU A 3 15.50 -27.94 14.24
CA GLU A 3 14.29 -27.99 15.07
C GLU A 3 14.04 -29.38 15.68
N ALA A 4 14.24 -30.46 14.92
CA ALA A 4 14.08 -31.82 15.43
C ALA A 4 15.10 -32.16 16.52
N TRP A 5 16.34 -31.68 16.38
CA TRP A 5 17.37 -31.82 17.41
C TRP A 5 17.08 -30.97 18.65
N THR A 6 16.47 -29.80 18.50
CA THR A 6 16.00 -28.98 19.63
C THR A 6 14.89 -29.69 20.39
N ILE A 7 13.91 -30.26 19.68
CA ILE A 7 12.83 -31.04 20.29
C ILE A 7 13.40 -32.27 21.00
N ALA A 8 14.27 -33.05 20.36
CA ALA A 8 14.86 -34.25 20.98
C ALA A 8 15.66 -33.92 22.25
N ARG A 9 16.44 -32.83 22.25
CA ARG A 9 17.20 -32.36 23.43
C ARG A 9 16.30 -31.88 24.57
N ARG A 10 15.15 -31.27 24.27
CA ARG A 10 14.16 -30.87 25.29
C ARG A 10 13.66 -32.06 26.11
N PHE A 11 13.66 -33.27 25.53
CA PHE A 11 13.25 -34.51 26.20
C PHE A 11 14.45 -35.36 26.65
N ALA A 12 15.57 -34.74 27.02
CA ALA A 12 16.84 -35.42 27.37
C ALA A 12 16.72 -36.46 28.51
N GLY A 13 15.74 -36.35 29.41
CA GLY A 13 15.56 -37.24 30.58
C GLY A 13 14.41 -38.25 30.51
N ASN A 14 13.77 -38.41 29.35
CA ASN A 14 12.71 -39.41 29.16
C ASN A 14 13.33 -40.83 29.06
N PRO A 15 12.63 -41.93 29.43
CA PRO A 15 13.19 -43.29 29.36
C PRO A 15 13.44 -43.79 27.93
N GLU A 16 13.07 -43.00 26.93
CA GLU A 16 13.32 -43.26 25.50
C GLU A 16 14.80 -43.12 25.13
N THR A 17 15.28 -43.96 24.22
CA THR A 17 16.63 -43.82 23.66
C THR A 17 16.75 -42.55 22.82
N TRP A 18 17.98 -42.09 22.59
CA TRP A 18 18.22 -40.92 21.73
C TRP A 18 17.67 -41.11 20.30
N GLY A 19 17.85 -42.30 19.72
CA GLY A 19 17.33 -42.63 18.39
C GLY A 19 15.80 -42.57 18.32
N GLN A 20 15.10 -43.06 19.34
CA GLN A 20 13.63 -43.01 19.43
C GLN A 20 13.13 -41.57 19.51
N ARG A 21 13.74 -40.74 20.36
CA ARG A 21 13.40 -39.32 20.51
C ARG A 21 13.62 -38.54 19.22
N LEU A 22 14.78 -38.73 18.59
CA LEU A 22 15.10 -38.07 17.33
C LEU A 22 14.15 -38.52 16.21
N SER A 23 13.84 -39.80 16.12
CA SER A 23 12.88 -40.33 15.14
C SER A 23 11.49 -39.70 15.31
N ARG A 24 10.96 -39.63 16.54
CA ARG A 24 9.68 -38.97 16.81
C ARG A 24 9.71 -37.48 16.46
N ALA A 25 10.76 -36.78 16.87
CA ALA A 25 10.92 -35.35 16.58
C ALA A 25 10.98 -35.08 15.06
N LEU A 26 11.70 -35.92 14.31
CA LEU A 26 11.76 -35.82 12.85
C LEU A 26 10.39 -36.05 12.21
N LYS A 27 9.63 -37.06 12.66
CA LYS A 27 8.27 -37.32 12.17
C LYS A 27 7.33 -36.14 12.44
N LEU A 28 7.42 -35.54 13.63
CA LEU A 28 6.60 -34.38 14.00
C LEU A 28 6.95 -33.15 13.15
N VAL A 29 8.23 -32.81 13.02
CA VAL A 29 8.68 -31.67 12.19
C VAL A 29 8.27 -31.89 10.72
N TRP A 30 8.41 -33.13 10.23
CA TRP A 30 7.98 -33.47 8.87
C TRP A 30 6.47 -33.33 8.67
N TRP A 31 5.67 -33.81 9.63
CA TRP A 31 4.22 -33.65 9.59
C TRP A 31 3.81 -32.18 9.62
N ASN A 32 4.39 -31.39 10.54
CA ASN A 32 4.12 -29.96 10.65
C ASN A 32 4.50 -29.21 9.37
N ALA A 33 5.65 -29.53 8.77
CA ALA A 33 6.06 -28.96 7.48
C ALA A 33 5.05 -29.30 6.38
N LYS A 34 4.57 -30.55 6.29
CA LYS A 34 3.53 -30.94 5.34
C LYS A 34 2.22 -30.18 5.55
N VAL A 35 1.77 -30.06 6.80
CA VAL A 35 0.55 -29.32 7.14
C VAL A 35 0.71 -27.84 6.80
N ALA A 36 1.85 -27.23 7.14
CA ALA A 36 2.12 -25.83 6.82
C ALA A 36 2.09 -25.57 5.31
N VAL A 37 2.72 -26.44 4.50
CA VAL A 37 2.67 -26.34 3.03
C VAL A 37 1.24 -26.47 2.51
N ARG A 38 0.46 -27.43 3.03
CA ARG A 38 -0.94 -27.60 2.63
C ARG A 38 -1.78 -26.37 2.97
N LEU A 39 -1.67 -25.87 4.20
CA LEU A 39 -2.39 -24.67 4.64
C LEU A 39 -1.98 -23.43 3.84
N ALA A 40 -0.71 -23.28 3.51
CA ALA A 40 -0.22 -22.19 2.66
C ALA A 40 -0.80 -22.30 1.24
N ALA A 41 -0.85 -23.50 0.66
CA ALA A 41 -1.45 -23.74 -0.65
C ALA A 41 -2.96 -23.45 -0.65
N GLU A 42 -3.69 -23.90 0.37
CA GLU A 42 -5.11 -23.60 0.53
C GLU A 42 -5.36 -22.10 0.71
N ALA A 43 -4.54 -21.42 1.51
CA ALA A 43 -4.63 -19.97 1.70
C ALA A 43 -4.36 -19.21 0.39
N ALA A 44 -3.37 -19.63 -0.38
CA ALA A 44 -3.06 -19.06 -1.70
C ALA A 44 -4.23 -19.27 -2.68
N GLN A 45 -4.83 -20.47 -2.71
CA GLN A 45 -6.00 -20.75 -3.54
C GLN A 45 -7.20 -19.87 -3.14
N ARG A 46 -7.48 -19.73 -1.85
CA ARG A 46 -8.55 -18.83 -1.36
C ARG A 46 -8.26 -17.37 -1.71
N ALA A 47 -7.02 -16.91 -1.58
CA ALA A 47 -6.62 -15.57 -1.98
C ALA A 47 -6.82 -15.35 -3.49
N ALA A 48 -6.44 -16.32 -4.32
CA ALA A 48 -6.66 -16.27 -5.77
C ALA A 48 -8.15 -16.27 -6.13
N ALA A 49 -8.97 -17.11 -5.50
CA ALA A 49 -10.41 -17.14 -5.73
C ALA A 49 -11.07 -15.81 -5.32
N ARG A 50 -10.65 -15.22 -4.19
CA ARG A 50 -11.11 -13.90 -3.73
C ARG A 50 -10.73 -12.80 -4.72
N ALA A 51 -9.48 -12.80 -5.19
CA ALA A 51 -9.01 -11.86 -6.19
C ALA A 51 -9.78 -12.01 -7.51
N ALA A 52 -10.09 -13.23 -7.93
CA ALA A 52 -10.90 -13.48 -9.13
C ALA A 52 -12.36 -12.98 -8.96
N LYS A 53 -12.96 -13.19 -7.78
CA LYS A 53 -14.34 -12.77 -7.50
C LYS A 53 -14.48 -11.26 -7.40
N TRP A 54 -13.69 -10.62 -6.54
CA TRP A 54 -13.84 -9.20 -6.23
C TRP A 54 -12.96 -8.29 -7.08
N GLY A 55 -11.82 -8.78 -7.56
CA GLY A 55 -10.87 -7.97 -8.33
C GLY A 55 -11.34 -7.59 -9.73
N ALA A 56 -12.34 -8.29 -10.28
CA ALA A 56 -12.99 -7.92 -11.54
C ALA A 56 -14.13 -6.89 -11.36
N LEU A 57 -14.56 -6.65 -10.11
CA LEU A 57 -15.68 -5.76 -9.82
C LEU A 57 -15.22 -4.33 -9.58
N THR A 58 -16.01 -3.37 -10.07
CA THR A 58 -15.82 -1.95 -9.77
C THR A 58 -16.28 -1.62 -8.36
N ILE A 59 -15.80 -0.50 -7.80
CA ILE A 59 -16.19 -0.02 -6.45
C ILE A 59 -17.73 0.03 -6.28
N PRO A 60 -18.52 0.58 -7.22
CA PRO A 60 -19.99 0.56 -7.09
C PRO A 60 -20.58 -0.84 -7.02
N GLN A 61 -20.05 -1.80 -7.78
CA GLN A 61 -20.51 -3.19 -7.76
C GLN A 61 -20.18 -3.88 -6.43
N ILE A 62 -18.98 -3.64 -5.88
CA ILE A 62 -18.60 -4.19 -4.57
C ILE A 62 -19.51 -3.59 -3.48
N ARG A 63 -19.79 -2.28 -3.52
CA ARG A 63 -20.73 -1.63 -2.60
C ARG A 63 -22.14 -2.20 -2.69
N ALA A 64 -22.65 -2.40 -3.91
CA ALA A 64 -23.96 -3.01 -4.11
C ALA A 64 -24.02 -4.42 -3.50
N ALA A 65 -22.98 -5.24 -3.71
CA ALA A 65 -22.91 -6.58 -3.13
C ALA A 65 -22.86 -6.57 -1.58
N ILE A 66 -22.17 -5.59 -0.98
CA ILE A 66 -22.17 -5.41 0.48
C ILE A 66 -23.57 -5.09 0.98
N VAL A 67 -24.25 -4.11 0.36
CA VAL A 67 -25.62 -3.73 0.72
C VAL A 67 -26.58 -4.91 0.57
N ASP A 68 -26.46 -5.69 -0.50
CA ASP A 68 -27.28 -6.88 -0.72
C ASP A 68 -27.04 -7.98 0.33
N LEU A 69 -25.84 -8.09 0.89
CA LEU A 69 -25.53 -9.02 1.98
C LEU A 69 -26.09 -8.49 3.30
N GLU A 70 -25.87 -7.21 3.60
CA GLU A 70 -26.34 -6.56 4.83
C GLU A 70 -27.87 -6.52 4.94
N ASN A 71 -28.57 -6.47 3.81
CA ASN A 71 -30.04 -6.49 3.76
C ASN A 71 -30.67 -7.89 3.93
N ARG A 72 -29.88 -8.95 4.10
CA ARG A 72 -30.41 -10.30 4.34
C ARG A 72 -30.77 -10.46 5.81
N ASP A 73 -31.95 -11.03 6.07
CA ASP A 73 -32.43 -11.30 7.43
C ASP A 73 -31.48 -12.19 8.26
N PHE A 74 -30.72 -13.06 7.59
CA PHE A 74 -29.73 -13.92 8.23
C PHE A 74 -28.53 -14.19 7.33
N LEU A 75 -27.34 -13.81 7.81
CA LEU A 75 -26.06 -14.21 7.25
C LEU A 75 -25.47 -15.31 8.13
N GLY A 76 -25.53 -16.57 7.68
CA GLY A 76 -24.78 -17.66 8.30
C GLY A 76 -23.26 -17.41 8.23
N HIS A 77 -22.45 -18.31 8.78
CA HIS A 77 -20.99 -18.14 8.82
C HIS A 77 -20.36 -17.83 7.46
N ALA A 78 -20.80 -18.51 6.40
CA ALA A 78 -20.33 -18.25 5.03
C ALA A 78 -20.67 -16.83 4.54
N GLY A 79 -21.86 -16.32 4.87
CA GLY A 79 -22.28 -14.97 4.51
C GLY A 79 -21.49 -13.89 5.25
N LEU A 80 -21.16 -14.11 6.52
CA LEU A 80 -20.30 -13.21 7.30
C LEU A 80 -18.86 -13.16 6.74
N LEU A 81 -18.31 -14.31 6.33
CA LEU A 81 -17.02 -14.36 5.66
C LEU A 81 -17.06 -13.61 4.33
N GLU A 82 -18.10 -13.82 3.53
CA GLU A 82 -18.28 -13.13 2.26
C GLU A 82 -18.38 -11.61 2.42
N LEU A 83 -19.13 -11.14 3.43
CA LEU A 83 -19.22 -9.72 3.76
C LEU A 83 -17.86 -9.14 4.16
N SER A 84 -17.12 -9.83 5.02
CA SER A 84 -15.77 -9.40 5.43
C SER A 84 -14.80 -9.35 4.23
N GLU A 85 -14.88 -10.31 3.31
CA GLU A 85 -14.10 -10.32 2.08
C GLU A 85 -14.47 -9.16 1.14
N ALA A 86 -15.77 -8.88 0.98
CA ALA A 86 -16.26 -7.78 0.16
C ALA A 86 -15.81 -6.42 0.70
N GLN A 87 -15.88 -6.23 2.02
CA GLN A 87 -15.40 -5.01 2.69
C GLN A 87 -13.89 -4.83 2.52
N ALA A 88 -13.11 -5.90 2.72
CA ALA A 88 -11.66 -5.85 2.49
C ALA A 88 -11.31 -5.52 1.04
N ALA A 89 -12.05 -6.08 0.07
CA ALA A 89 -11.87 -5.78 -1.34
C ALA A 89 -12.24 -4.32 -1.68
N LEU A 90 -13.32 -3.79 -1.08
CA LEU A 90 -13.70 -2.39 -1.24
C LEU A 90 -12.60 -1.45 -0.76
N HIS A 91 -12.03 -1.69 0.43
CA HIS A 91 -10.94 -0.90 0.95
C HIS A 91 -9.71 -0.95 0.03
N ALA A 92 -9.30 -2.14 -0.40
CA ALA A 92 -8.17 -2.28 -1.32
C ALA A 92 -8.41 -1.57 -2.66
N ALA A 93 -9.63 -1.64 -3.21
CA ALA A 93 -9.98 -0.96 -4.46
C ALA A 93 -9.95 0.57 -4.30
N VAL A 94 -10.51 1.10 -3.21
CA VAL A 94 -10.47 2.53 -2.88
C VAL A 94 -9.03 3.02 -2.73
N ASP A 95 -8.20 2.28 -1.99
CA ASP A 95 -6.79 2.64 -1.78
C ASP A 95 -6.00 2.62 -3.10
N SER A 96 -6.27 1.65 -3.98
CA SER A 96 -5.64 1.56 -5.29
C SER A 96 -6.05 2.71 -6.21
N GLU A 97 -7.34 3.09 -6.24
CA GLU A 97 -7.82 4.24 -7.03
C GLU A 97 -7.23 5.55 -6.50
N ALA A 98 -7.14 5.71 -5.18
CA ALA A 98 -6.49 6.87 -4.56
C ALA A 98 -4.99 6.92 -4.92
N ALA A 99 -4.27 5.79 -4.87
CA ALA A 99 -2.87 5.73 -5.28
C ALA A 99 -2.68 6.11 -6.76
N ALA A 100 -3.55 5.60 -7.64
CA ALA A 100 -3.54 5.94 -9.06
C ALA A 100 -3.80 7.43 -9.32
N ASP A 101 -4.71 8.06 -8.57
CA ASP A 101 -4.97 9.51 -8.65
C ASP A 101 -3.73 10.32 -8.20
N LEU A 102 -3.08 9.92 -7.11
CA LEU A 102 -1.84 10.55 -6.66
C LEU A 102 -0.74 10.44 -7.72
N ASP A 103 -0.58 9.28 -8.34
CA ASP A 103 0.40 9.06 -9.40
C ASP A 103 0.09 9.86 -10.66
N ALA A 104 -1.19 9.97 -11.05
CA ALA A 104 -1.61 10.81 -12.17
C ALA A 104 -1.27 12.29 -11.91
N LYS A 105 -1.53 12.79 -10.69
CA LYS A 105 -1.14 14.16 -10.29
C LYS A 105 0.38 14.36 -10.30
N ARG A 106 1.16 13.37 -9.83
CA ARG A 106 2.64 13.39 -9.91
C ARG A 106 3.10 13.49 -11.36
N ALA A 107 2.56 12.66 -12.24
CA ALA A 107 2.91 12.62 -13.65
C ALA A 107 2.57 13.95 -14.36
N LEU A 108 1.41 14.53 -14.07
CA LEU A 108 1.01 15.82 -14.63
C LEU A 108 1.96 16.95 -14.21
N ILE A 109 2.32 17.03 -12.92
CA ILE A 109 3.30 18.01 -12.45
C ILE A 109 4.65 17.76 -13.14
N ALA A 110 5.13 16.51 -13.17
CA ALA A 110 6.39 16.15 -13.80
C ALA A 110 6.44 16.49 -15.30
N SER A 111 5.30 16.41 -16.01
CA SER A 111 5.20 16.72 -17.45
C SER A 111 5.54 18.17 -17.81
N ALA A 112 5.53 19.10 -16.84
CA ALA A 112 5.98 20.47 -17.07
C ALA A 112 7.50 20.53 -17.33
N GLY A 113 8.27 19.60 -16.76
CA GLY A 113 9.72 19.52 -16.91
C GLY A 113 10.42 20.81 -16.49
N GLY A 114 11.11 21.45 -17.44
CA GLY A 114 11.78 22.74 -17.24
C GLY A 114 10.86 23.96 -17.20
N ARG A 115 9.59 23.80 -17.64
CA ARG A 115 8.59 24.87 -17.66
C ARG A 115 7.88 24.99 -16.31
N PHE A 116 7.13 26.07 -16.15
CA PHE A 116 6.30 26.28 -14.96
C PHE A 116 4.95 25.56 -15.10
N CYS A 117 4.45 25.02 -14.00
CA CYS A 117 3.05 24.64 -13.82
C CYS A 117 2.47 25.39 -12.60
N THR A 118 1.16 25.58 -12.59
CA THR A 118 0.45 26.13 -11.43
C THR A 118 -0.33 25.02 -10.77
N VAL A 119 -0.08 24.81 -9.48
CA VAL A 119 -0.82 23.85 -8.67
C VAL A 119 -1.69 24.62 -7.69
N ILE A 120 -2.99 24.37 -7.71
CA ILE A 120 -3.97 24.94 -6.79
C ILE A 120 -4.42 23.85 -5.84
N PHE A 121 -4.26 24.10 -4.55
CA PHE A 121 -4.61 23.15 -3.50
C PHE A 121 -5.26 23.83 -2.30
N THR A 122 -6.04 23.06 -1.56
CA THR A 122 -6.64 23.48 -0.29
C THR A 122 -5.64 23.27 0.83
N LYS A 123 -5.44 24.30 1.66
CA LYS A 123 -4.63 24.26 2.87
C LYS A 123 -5.41 23.66 4.04
N ALA A 124 -4.70 23.41 5.15
CA ALA A 124 -5.31 22.93 6.40
C ALA A 124 -6.35 23.90 6.99
N ASP A 125 -6.24 25.20 6.72
CA ASP A 125 -7.21 26.23 7.14
C ASP A 125 -8.44 26.32 6.20
N GLY A 126 -8.54 25.44 5.21
CA GLY A 126 -9.62 25.43 4.22
C GLY A 126 -9.44 26.44 3.09
N THR A 127 -8.44 27.32 3.15
CA THR A 127 -8.21 28.32 2.10
C THR A 127 -7.50 27.73 0.90
N GLU A 128 -7.78 28.27 -0.29
CA GLU A 128 -7.10 27.86 -1.51
C GLU A 128 -5.78 28.61 -1.69
N ARG A 129 -4.79 27.92 -2.25
CA ARG A 129 -3.52 28.53 -2.63
C ARG A 129 -3.09 28.03 -3.99
N ALA A 130 -2.76 28.98 -4.87
CA ALA A 130 -1.99 28.73 -6.08
C ALA A 130 -0.49 28.75 -5.76
N MET A 131 0.24 27.77 -6.29
CA MET A 131 1.70 27.70 -6.22
C MET A 131 2.28 27.52 -7.62
N LYS A 132 3.23 28.39 -7.99
CA LYS A 132 4.00 28.25 -9.23
C LYS A 132 5.16 27.29 -9.00
N VAL A 133 5.13 26.15 -9.69
CA VAL A 133 6.09 25.06 -9.52
C VAL A 133 6.95 24.93 -10.77
N GLN A 134 8.25 24.65 -10.59
CA GLN A 134 9.16 24.26 -11.66
C GLN A 134 9.81 22.90 -11.33
N PRO A 135 9.26 21.78 -11.82
CA PRO A 135 9.68 20.44 -11.39
C PRO A 135 11.18 20.16 -11.60
N ALA A 136 11.73 20.52 -12.77
CA ALA A 136 13.11 20.22 -13.09
C ALA A 136 14.13 21.05 -12.27
N ALA A 137 13.71 22.13 -11.60
CA ALA A 137 14.61 22.96 -10.81
C ALA A 137 15.01 22.29 -9.48
N LEU A 138 14.12 21.48 -8.90
CA LEU A 138 14.32 20.92 -7.55
C LEU A 138 15.64 20.17 -7.42
N LYS A 139 16.02 19.36 -8.43
CA LYS A 139 17.24 18.55 -8.41
C LYS A 139 18.54 19.36 -8.28
N PHE A 140 18.52 20.62 -8.67
CA PHE A 140 19.68 21.52 -8.55
C PHE A 140 19.78 22.18 -7.17
N HIS A 141 18.74 22.03 -6.34
CA HIS A 141 18.64 22.65 -5.01
C HIS A 141 18.59 21.62 -3.87
N VAL A 142 18.73 20.32 -4.18
CA VAL A 142 18.82 19.23 -3.20
C VAL A 142 20.05 18.39 -3.48
N LYS A 143 20.62 17.76 -2.44
CA LYS A 143 21.81 16.92 -2.58
C LYS A 143 21.57 15.64 -3.40
N GLY A 144 20.33 15.13 -3.43
CA GLY A 144 20.01 13.91 -4.16
C GLY A 144 20.96 12.76 -3.80
N ASP A 145 21.58 12.16 -4.81
CA ASP A 145 22.49 11.01 -4.66
C ASP A 145 23.78 11.33 -3.89
N THR A 146 24.16 12.61 -3.83
CA THR A 146 25.32 13.09 -3.07
C THR A 146 25.03 13.23 -1.57
N ALA A 147 23.80 12.94 -1.13
CA ALA A 147 23.45 12.91 0.29
C ALA A 147 24.15 11.76 1.03
N THR A 148 24.28 11.92 2.35
CA THR A 148 24.74 10.83 3.23
C THR A 148 23.75 9.67 3.22
N GLU A 149 24.20 8.46 3.55
CA GLU A 149 23.32 7.28 3.64
C GLU A 149 22.16 7.48 4.62
N ALA A 150 22.43 8.16 5.75
CA ALA A 150 21.39 8.56 6.70
C ALA A 150 20.35 9.50 6.05
N GLY A 151 20.79 10.44 5.21
CA GLY A 151 19.91 11.36 4.48
C GLY A 151 19.09 10.67 3.39
N LYS A 152 19.67 9.71 2.66
CA LYS A 152 18.96 8.87 1.69
C LYS A 152 17.88 8.04 2.38
N LYS A 153 18.22 7.39 3.51
CA LYS A 153 17.27 6.61 4.30
C LYS A 153 16.13 7.46 4.84
N ALA A 154 16.41 8.65 5.37
CA ALA A 154 15.38 9.57 5.86
C ALA A 154 14.42 10.02 4.74
N THR A 155 14.95 10.25 3.53
CA THR A 155 14.14 10.60 2.36
C THR A 155 13.24 9.44 1.94
N ALA A 156 13.77 8.22 1.90
CA ALA A 156 13.00 7.01 1.60
C ALA A 156 11.89 6.76 2.62
N THR A 157 12.21 6.83 3.93
CA THR A 157 11.21 6.69 5.00
C THR A 157 10.11 7.76 4.90
N ARG A 158 10.46 8.99 4.51
CA ARG A 158 9.45 10.05 4.32
C ARG A 158 8.54 9.76 3.13
N ALA A 159 9.09 9.28 2.02
CA ALA A 159 8.31 8.91 0.84
C ALA A 159 7.34 7.77 1.13
N GLU A 160 7.78 6.77 1.90
CA GLU A 160 6.97 5.63 2.34
C GLU A 160 5.84 6.06 3.29
N ARG A 161 6.14 6.89 4.30
CA ARG A 161 5.15 7.31 5.31
C ARG A 161 4.18 8.38 4.81
N HIS A 162 4.59 9.18 3.83
CA HIS A 162 3.80 10.29 3.31
C HIS A 162 3.71 10.26 1.78
N PRO A 163 3.06 9.22 1.20
CA PRO A 163 2.99 9.03 -0.25
C PRO A 163 2.18 10.12 -0.96
N HIS A 164 1.39 10.91 -0.23
CA HIS A 164 0.67 12.07 -0.79
C HIS A 164 1.51 13.34 -0.84
N LEU A 165 2.69 13.40 -0.20
CA LEU A 165 3.56 14.57 -0.26
C LEU A 165 4.50 14.49 -1.47
N LEU A 166 4.48 15.54 -2.28
CA LEU A 166 5.41 15.73 -3.40
C LEU A 166 6.37 16.89 -3.09
N PRO A 167 7.68 16.65 -2.98
CA PRO A 167 8.64 17.74 -2.94
C PRO A 167 8.69 18.45 -4.30
N VAL A 168 8.67 19.78 -4.27
CA VAL A 168 8.66 20.64 -5.47
C VAL A 168 9.54 21.87 -5.25
N TRP A 169 9.96 22.50 -6.35
CA TRP A 169 10.54 23.83 -6.31
C TRP A 169 9.45 24.88 -6.50
N ASP A 170 9.23 25.71 -5.48
CA ASP A 170 8.35 26.89 -5.54
C ASP A 170 9.12 28.02 -6.23
N ALA A 171 8.72 28.37 -7.45
CA ALA A 171 9.40 29.36 -8.26
C ALA A 171 9.23 30.78 -7.72
N ASP A 172 8.10 31.08 -7.08
CA ASP A 172 7.82 32.41 -6.54
C ASP A 172 8.61 32.65 -5.25
N LYS A 173 8.73 31.61 -4.41
CA LYS A 173 9.51 31.67 -3.16
C LYS A 173 10.98 31.26 -3.33
N ARG A 174 11.37 30.78 -4.51
CA ARG A 174 12.72 30.30 -4.83
C ARG A 174 13.25 29.33 -3.77
N ALA A 175 12.42 28.36 -3.39
CA ALA A 175 12.75 27.43 -2.31
C ALA A 175 12.14 26.04 -2.53
N PRO A 176 12.77 24.96 -2.02
CA PRO A 176 12.14 23.66 -1.95
C PRO A 176 10.95 23.69 -0.99
N ARG A 177 9.81 23.17 -1.42
CA ARG A 177 8.60 23.01 -0.61
C ARG A 177 7.99 21.63 -0.85
N SER A 178 6.93 21.31 -0.11
CA SER A 178 6.11 20.13 -0.38
C SER A 178 4.67 20.54 -0.69
N VAL A 179 4.07 19.86 -1.66
CA VAL A 179 2.64 19.96 -1.98
C VAL A 179 1.97 18.67 -1.55
N ASN A 180 0.81 18.77 -0.91
CA ASN A 180 -0.04 17.62 -0.63
C ASN A 180 -0.91 17.34 -1.85
N LEU A 181 -0.65 16.24 -2.55
CA LEU A 181 -1.35 15.82 -3.75
C LEU A 181 -2.82 15.48 -3.50
N ALA A 182 -3.16 15.01 -2.29
CA ALA A 182 -4.53 14.69 -1.92
C ALA A 182 -5.42 15.94 -1.85
N THR A 183 -4.84 17.12 -1.63
CA THR A 183 -5.60 18.38 -1.54
C THR A 183 -5.54 19.24 -2.79
N ILE A 184 -4.92 18.74 -3.87
CA ILE A 184 -4.90 19.42 -5.16
C ILE A 184 -6.30 19.42 -5.76
N ARG A 185 -6.78 20.61 -6.12
CA ARG A 185 -8.01 20.83 -6.87
C ARG A 185 -7.77 21.04 -8.34
N GLU A 186 -6.64 21.65 -8.68
CA GLU A 186 -6.37 21.99 -10.07
C GLU A 186 -4.87 22.00 -10.36
N ILE A 187 -4.49 21.50 -11.54
CA ILE A 187 -3.14 21.59 -12.09
C ILE A 187 -3.24 22.24 -13.47
N ARG A 188 -2.58 23.39 -13.64
CA ARG A 188 -2.40 24.04 -14.94
C ARG A 188 -1.01 23.72 -15.47
N VAL A 189 -0.94 23.01 -16.58
CA VAL A 189 0.33 22.60 -17.18
C VAL A 189 0.18 22.53 -18.71
N ASN A 190 1.20 22.98 -19.44
CA ASN A 190 1.22 22.90 -20.91
C ASN A 190 0.02 23.58 -21.61
N GLY A 191 -0.56 24.62 -21.01
CA GLY A 191 -1.73 25.32 -21.54
C GLY A 191 -3.07 24.61 -21.26
N ALA A 192 -3.05 23.43 -20.64
CA ALA A 192 -4.25 22.71 -20.21
C ALA A 192 -4.50 22.91 -18.71
N THR A 193 -5.78 22.85 -18.34
CA THR A 193 -6.23 22.86 -16.94
C THR A 193 -6.83 21.51 -16.62
N HIS A 194 -6.29 20.86 -15.60
CA HIS A 194 -6.76 19.56 -15.09
C HIS A 194 -7.39 19.79 -13.72
N SER A 195 -8.71 19.59 -13.63
CA SER A 195 -9.45 19.74 -12.38
C SER A 195 -9.66 18.38 -11.72
N PHE A 196 -9.58 18.36 -10.39
CA PHE A 196 -9.75 17.17 -9.57
C PHE A 196 -10.86 17.42 -8.56
N ARG A 197 -11.61 16.37 -8.26
CA ARG A 197 -12.60 16.43 -7.19
C ARG A 197 -11.84 16.45 -5.86
N ALA A 198 -12.22 17.36 -4.96
CA ALA A 198 -11.76 17.27 -3.58
C ALA A 198 -12.30 15.96 -2.98
N ALA A 199 -11.40 15.15 -2.44
CA ALA A 199 -11.75 13.97 -1.65
C ALA A 199 -12.37 14.38 -0.31
#